data_AF-A0A1B7KXJ7-F1
#
_entry.id   AF-A0A1B7KXJ7-F1
#
_cell.length_a   1.000
_cell.length_b   1.000
_cell.length_c   1.000
_cell.angle_alpha   90.00
_cell.angle_beta   90.00
_cell.angle_gamma   90.00
#
_symmetry.space_group_name_H-M   'P 1'
#
loop_
_entity.id
_entity.type
_entity.pdbx_description
1 polymer ?
#
loop_
_entity_poly.entity_id
_entity_poly.type
_entity_poly.pdbx_seq_one_letter_code
_entity_poly.pdbx_strand_id
1 'polypeptide(L)' 'MKVGFMLGTLVLVAFIFLYEWPRIHQTQKKEKVVFIVLLSLGTILAMVLIWNPDLPGPTQMIDYIYEPLGRMLEK' A
#
# COMPACT_ATOMS: atom_id res chain seq x y z
N MET A 1 -13.87 -2.04 15.15
CA MET A 1 -12.39 -1.85 15.09
C MET A 1 -11.90 -1.44 13.69
N LYS A 2 -12.18 -2.19 12.62
CA LYS A 2 -11.69 -1.88 11.25
C LYS A 2 -11.99 -0.45 10.75
N VAL A 3 -13.18 0.08 11.04
CA VAL A 3 -13.59 1.45 10.64
C VAL A 3 -12.75 2.54 11.33
N GLY A 4 -12.35 2.33 12.59
CA GLY A 4 -11.48 3.27 13.31
C GLY A 4 -10.08 3.35 12.71
N PHE A 5 -9.52 2.21 12.30
CA PHE A 5 -8.25 2.16 11.56
C PHE A 5 -8.37 2.85 10.20
N MET A 6 -9.46 2.61 9.47
CA MET A 6 -9.72 3.26 8.17
C MET A 6 -9.78 4.79 8.29
N LEU A 7 -10.53 5.31 9.28
CA LEU A 7 -10.62 6.74 9.54
C LEU A 7 -9.27 7.32 9.98
N GLY A 8 -8.54 6.63 10.85
CA GLY A 8 -7.19 7.04 11.27
C GLY A 8 -6.22 7.12 10.10
N THR A 9 -6.21 6.12 9.22
CA THR A 9 -5.38 6.11 8.01
C THR A 9 -5.75 7.27 7.08
N LEU A 10 -7.04 7.54 6.85
CA LEU A 10 -7.47 8.66 6.01
C LEU A 10 -7.04 10.02 6.59
N VAL A 11 -7.13 10.19 7.90
CA VAL A 11 -6.65 11.41 8.58
C VAL A 11 -5.14 11.59 8.40
N LEU A 12 -4.35 10.51 8.56
CA LEU A 12 -2.91 10.56 8.33
C LEU A 12 -2.57 10.90 6.86
N VAL A 13 -3.25 10.27 5.91
CA VAL A 13 -3.10 10.56 4.48
C VAL A 13 -3.44 12.02 4.18
N ALA A 14 -4.50 12.55 4.78
CA ALA A 14 -4.85 13.96 4.65
C ALA A 14 -3.77 14.90 5.22
N PHE A 15 -3.17 14.56 6.37
CA PHE A 15 -2.05 15.34 6.92
C PHE A 15 -0.81 15.29 6.02
N ILE A 16 -0.46 14.13 5.49
CA ILE A 16 0.65 13.99 4.52
C ILE A 16 0.36 14.85 3.29
N PHE A 17 -0.86 14.78 2.75
CA PHE A 17 -1.26 15.60 1.61
C PHE A 17 -1.14 17.09 1.91
N LEU A 18 -1.68 17.57 3.03
CA LEU A 18 -1.63 18.99 3.40
C LEU A 18 -0.22 19.51 3.68
N TYR A 19 0.69 18.65 4.16
CA TYR A 19 2.08 19.03 4.44
C TYR A 19 2.95 19.01 3.19
N GLU A 20 2.87 17.95 2.38
CA GLU A 20 3.73 17.77 1.21
C GLU A 20 3.25 18.61 0.00
N TRP A 21 1.94 18.82 -0.15
CA TRP A 21 1.37 19.59 -1.27
C TRP A 21 1.90 21.03 -1.41
N PRO A 22 1.96 21.85 -0.34
CA PRO A 22 2.55 23.19 -0.42
C PRO A 22 4.08 23.16 -0.52
N ARG A 23 4.72 22.07 -0.08
CA ARG A 23 6.18 21.90 -0.10
C ARG A 23 6.70 21.58 -1.50
N ILE A 24 5.90 20.87 -2.31
CA ILE A 24 6.21 20.63 -3.73
C ILE A 24 6.04 21.94 -4.50
N HIS A 25 7.16 22.47 -4.99
CA HIS A 25 7.19 23.73 -5.75
C HIS A 25 6.19 23.68 -6.92
N GLN A 26 5.38 24.73 -7.08
CA GLN A 26 4.29 24.77 -8.07
C GLN A 26 4.77 24.56 -9.53
N THR A 27 6.04 24.80 -9.81
CA THR A 27 6.67 24.64 -11.13
C THR A 27 6.96 23.18 -11.49
N GLN A 28 7.01 22.25 -10.53
CA GLN A 28 7.36 20.84 -10.76
C GLN A 28 6.10 19.96 -10.89
N LYS A 29 5.37 20.13 -12.00
CA LYS A 29 4.15 19.35 -12.30
C LYS A 29 4.36 17.83 -12.23
N LYS A 30 5.55 17.33 -12.62
CA LYS A 30 5.89 15.90 -12.58
C LYS A 30 5.95 15.36 -11.14
N GLU A 31 6.49 16.13 -10.21
CA GLU A 31 6.61 15.71 -8.81
C GLU A 31 5.24 15.63 -8.13
N LYS A 32 4.32 16.54 -8.45
CA LYS A 32 2.94 16.44 -7.98
C LYS A 32 2.24 15.18 -8.46
N VAL A 33 2.46 14.78 -9.72
CA VAL A 33 1.90 13.54 -10.26
C VAL A 33 2.49 12.33 -9.54
N VAL A 34 3.82 12.27 -9.37
CA VAL A 34 4.47 11.18 -8.63
C VAL A 34 3.96 11.10 -7.19
N PHE A 35 3.84 12.23 -6.51
CA PHE A 35 3.29 12.30 -5.15
C PHE A 35 1.86 11.74 -5.08
N ILE A 36 0.95 12.19 -5.95
CA ILE A 36 -0.44 11.69 -5.98
C ILE A 36 -0.48 10.19 -6.28
N VAL A 37 0.35 9.71 -7.22
CA VAL A 37 0.41 8.29 -7.58
C VAL A 37 0.90 7.46 -6.41
N LEU A 38 1.98 7.86 -5.75
CA LEU A 38 2.52 7.15 -4.59
C LEU A 38 1.57 7.18 -3.40
N LEU A 39 0.96 8.34 -3.12
CA LEU A 39 0.00 8.50 -2.03
C LEU A 39 -1.26 7.66 -2.26
N SER A 40 -1.77 7.63 -3.49
CA SER A 40 -2.95 6.83 -3.84
C SER A 40 -2.63 5.33 -3.77
N LEU A 41 -1.50 4.88 -4.31
CA LEU A 41 -1.05 3.48 -4.19
C LEU A 41 -0.90 3.04 -2.73
N GLY A 42 -0.23 3.85 -1.89
CA GLY A 42 -0.07 3.55 -0.47
C GLY A 42 -1.40 3.51 0.27
N THR A 43 -2.34 4.39 -0.07
CA THR A 43 -3.68 4.42 0.53
C THR A 43 -4.50 3.19 0.14
N ILE A 44 -4.47 2.81 -1.14
CA ILE A 44 -5.14 1.59 -1.63
C ILE A 44 -4.57 0.37 -0.92
N LEU A 45 -3.24 0.26 -0.85
CA LEU A 45 -2.56 -0.83 -0.16
C LEU A 45 -3.00 -0.91 1.32
N ALA A 46 -3.02 0.24 2.02
CA ALA A 46 -3.47 0.29 3.40
C ALA A 46 -4.93 -0.15 3.56
N MET A 47 -5.84 0.27 2.65
CA MET A 47 -7.23 -0.18 2.66
C MET A 47 -7.35 -1.70 2.46
N VAL A 48 -6.56 -2.27 1.53
CA VAL A 48 -6.52 -3.71 1.27
C VAL A 48 -6.08 -4.46 2.53
N LEU A 49 -5.03 -4.00 3.22
CA LEU A 49 -4.58 -4.63 4.48
C LEU A 49 -5.61 -4.50 5.61
N ILE A 50 -6.33 -3.39 5.72
CA ILE A 50 -7.37 -3.23 6.74
C ILE A 50 -8.54 -4.19 6.47
N TRP A 51 -8.88 -4.42 5.20
CA TRP A 51 -9.94 -5.35 4.83
C TRP A 51 -9.50 -6.80 5.03
N ASN A 52 -8.34 -7.16 4.48
CA ASN A 52 -7.75 -8.48 4.50
C ASN A 52 -6.34 -8.43 5.14
N PRO A 53 -6.23 -8.53 6.47
CA PRO A 53 -4.96 -8.41 7.19
C PRO A 53 -4.01 -9.60 6.92
N ASP A 54 -4.56 -10.74 6.52
CA ASP A 54 -3.80 -11.95 6.19
C ASP A 54 -3.39 -12.00 4.71
N LEU A 55 -3.26 -10.83 4.06
CA LEU A 55 -2.77 -10.76 2.69
C LEU A 55 -1.34 -11.36 2.66
N PRO A 56 -1.11 -12.43 1.89
CA PRO A 56 0.19 -13.10 1.88
C PRO A 56 1.25 -12.11 1.42
N GLY A 57 2.28 -11.93 2.24
CA GLY A 57 3.43 -11.10 1.90
C GLY A 57 4.18 -11.67 0.69
N PRO A 58 5.10 -10.89 0.09
CA PRO A 58 5.85 -11.33 -1.09
C PRO A 58 6.58 -12.65 -0.87
N THR A 59 7.12 -12.85 0.34
CA THR A 59 7.77 -14.11 0.74
C THR A 59 6.78 -15.27 0.79
N GLN A 60 5.58 -15.05 1.36
CA GLN A 60 4.53 -16.07 1.42
C GLN A 60 3.94 -16.38 0.03
N MET A 61 3.95 -15.42 -0.89
CA MET A 61 3.58 -15.65 -2.29
C MET A 61 4.58 -16.56 -3.01
N ILE A 62 5.88 -16.39 -2.74
CA ILE A 62 6.91 -17.31 -3.24
C ILE A 62 6.60 -18.71 -2.72
N ASP A 63 6.38 -18.88 -1.42
CA ASP A 63 6.03 -20.20 -0.88
C ASP A 63 4.80 -20.79 -1.57
N TYR A 64 3.74 -20.00 -1.80
CA TYR A 64 2.52 -20.45 -2.50
C TYR A 64 2.76 -20.92 -3.95
N ILE A 65 3.67 -20.26 -4.67
CA ILE A 65 4.02 -20.60 -6.07
C ILE A 65 4.89 -21.85 -6.13
N TYR A 66 5.83 -21.99 -5.18
CA TYR A 66 6.86 -23.03 -5.22
C TYR A 66 6.52 -24.29 -4.39
N GLU A 67 5.59 -24.20 -3.44
CA GLU A 67 5.05 -25.35 -2.68
C GLU A 67 4.56 -26.51 -3.57
N PRO A 68 3.77 -26.29 -4.65
CA PRO A 68 3.37 -27.38 -5.54
C PRO A 68 4.56 -28.02 -6.27
N LEU A 69 5.62 -27.27 -6.59
CA LEU A 69 6.84 -27.82 -7.21
C LEU A 69 7.61 -28.70 -6.22
N GLY A 70 7.69 -28.30 -4.94
CA GLY A 70 8.29 -29.11 -3.89
C GLY A 70 7.59 -30.47 -3.73
N ARG A 71 6.25 -30.46 -3.70
CA ARG A 71 5.44 -31.69 -3.62
C ARG A 71 5.58 -32.62 -4.83
N MET A 72 5.94 -32.08 -6.00
CA MET A 72 6.22 -32.89 -7.20
C MET A 72 7.61 -33.53 -7.18
N LEU A 73 8.57 -32.94 -6.45
CA LEU A 73 9.96 -33.41 -6.35
C LEU A 73 10.18 -34.40 -5.20
N GLU A 74 9.33 -34.38 -4.16
CA GLU A 74 9.34 -35.34 -3.04
C GLU A 74 8.75 -36.73 -3.40
N LYS A 75 8.32 -36.93 -4.65
CA LYS A 75 7.89 -38.23 -5.20
C LYS A 75 8.95 -38.82 -6.13
#